data_AF-A0A7S0KVX3-F1
#
_entry.id   AF-A0A7S0KVX3-F1
#
_cell.length_a   1.000
_cell.length_b   1.000
_cell.length_c   1.000
_cell.angle_alpha   90.00
_cell.angle_beta   90.00
_cell.angle_gamma   90.00
#
_symmetry.space_group_name_H-M   'P 1'
#
loop_
_entity.id
_entity.type
_entity.pdbx_description
1 polymer ?
#
loop_
_entity_poly.entity_id
_entity_poly.type
_entity_poly.pdbx_seq_one_letter_code
_entity_poly.pdbx_strand_id
1 'polypeptide(L)'
;ADAPAQPRVDEDPESSEAFKVLDALLAAGGIERSKVYKAKAAYCELHDALGSQLARVVKLEANATALHRTLEGGVAELEAARAAARNRLTQEEEDELDRLRRECDVAVAEAELAGEREQSASMDVYEATRSRNAAKKRLEEVELEHERAMAPAIASARAEVSELAEDVRSERTRMEDMRATAEGARTKTSSLIDEREAVDAERTRTAAELDSIAHVPLKIRRECDVVNEQIKALRAQEQSLNKRFIALDESEARQAETVRARTEEHSTTAGTLERASIAMEQKERIADELLKDLASETRERERLTNEKTELERRARDADADLKAIADGNARARKELERTERRTGKCTAEAKHVADIVPQLETELGQLGLDVKTETRVAAERSAAIEKIR
;
A
#
# COMPACT_ATOMS: atom_id res chain seq x y z
N ALA A 1 178.67 -13.15 9.53
CA ALA A 1 178.28 -12.80 10.91
C ALA A 1 178.15 -14.11 11.66
N ASP A 2 178.87 -14.24 12.76
CA ASP A 2 179.08 -15.49 13.50
C ASP A 2 177.78 -16.23 13.80
N ALA A 3 177.77 -17.53 13.54
CA ALA A 3 176.66 -18.41 13.88
C ALA A 3 176.47 -18.41 15.41
N PRO A 4 175.26 -18.14 15.93
CA PRO A 4 175.03 -18.14 17.37
C PRO A 4 175.28 -19.53 17.94
N ALA A 5 175.98 -19.55 19.09
CA ALA A 5 176.28 -20.77 19.83
C ALA A 5 174.99 -21.52 20.18
N GLN A 6 174.87 -22.76 19.71
CA GLN A 6 173.69 -23.60 19.91
C GLN A 6 173.55 -23.96 21.40
N PRO A 7 172.37 -23.75 22.02
CA PRO A 7 172.11 -24.26 23.36
C PRO A 7 172.05 -25.79 23.31
N ARG A 8 173.09 -26.45 23.83
CA ARG A 8 173.10 -27.90 24.02
C ARG A 8 172.32 -28.20 25.30
N VAL A 9 171.24 -28.96 25.15
CA VAL A 9 170.58 -29.62 26.27
C VAL A 9 171.44 -30.83 26.63
N ASP A 10 171.82 -30.98 27.91
CA ASP A 10 172.67 -32.07 28.38
C ASP A 10 172.09 -33.43 27.98
N GLU A 11 172.92 -34.31 27.41
CA GLU A 11 172.47 -35.50 26.67
C GLU A 11 171.87 -36.62 27.56
N ASP A 12 171.93 -36.49 28.89
CA ASP A 12 171.32 -37.45 29.83
C ASP A 12 170.51 -36.73 30.95
N PRO A 13 169.17 -36.88 30.99
CA PRO A 13 168.30 -36.18 31.95
C PRO A 13 168.56 -36.60 33.42
N GLU A 14 169.11 -37.79 33.63
CA GLU A 14 169.45 -38.31 34.96
C GLU A 14 170.70 -37.65 35.59
N SER A 15 171.53 -36.99 34.77
CA SER A 15 172.74 -36.28 35.21
C SER A 15 172.49 -34.82 35.61
N SER A 16 171.28 -34.32 35.33
CA SER A 16 170.84 -32.95 35.60
C SER A 16 170.91 -32.59 37.08
N GLU A 17 171.27 -31.33 37.36
CA GLU A 17 171.21 -30.75 38.71
C GLU A 17 169.81 -30.88 39.34
N ALA A 18 168.75 -30.86 38.54
CA ALA A 18 167.37 -31.04 39.02
C ALA A 18 167.13 -32.46 39.60
N PHE A 19 167.72 -33.49 38.99
CA PHE A 19 167.67 -34.86 39.52
C PHE A 19 168.45 -34.99 40.83
N LYS A 20 169.63 -34.35 40.92
CA LYS A 20 170.48 -34.32 42.13
C LYS A 20 169.77 -33.63 43.31
N VAL A 21 169.06 -32.52 43.06
CA VAL A 21 168.28 -31.80 44.08
C VAL A 21 167.08 -32.63 44.55
N LEU A 22 166.39 -33.31 43.64
CA LEU A 22 165.26 -34.19 43.98
C LEU A 22 165.70 -35.41 44.80
N ASP A 23 166.87 -36.00 44.51
CA ASP A 23 167.44 -37.10 45.30
C ASP A 23 167.94 -36.64 46.67
N ALA A 24 168.52 -35.44 46.78
CA ALA A 24 168.89 -34.86 48.07
C ALA A 24 167.67 -34.60 48.97
N LEU A 25 166.56 -34.11 48.39
CA LEU A 25 165.29 -33.90 49.11
C LEU A 25 164.60 -35.20 49.55
N LEU A 26 164.78 -36.28 48.77
CA LEU A 26 164.36 -37.63 49.14
C LEU A 26 165.16 -38.17 50.33
N ALA A 27 166.50 -37.99 50.30
CA ALA A 27 167.42 -38.46 51.34
C ALA A 27 167.25 -37.69 52.67
N ALA A 28 166.88 -36.41 52.61
CA ALA A 28 166.57 -35.59 53.77
C ALA A 28 165.18 -35.87 54.39
N GLY A 29 164.37 -36.77 53.80
CA GLY A 29 163.05 -37.15 54.28
C GLY A 29 161.95 -36.09 54.09
N GLY A 30 162.24 -35.00 53.38
CA GLY A 30 161.31 -33.87 53.22
C GLY A 30 160.17 -34.11 52.21
N ILE A 31 160.27 -35.14 51.37
CA ILE A 31 159.30 -35.42 50.32
C ILE A 31 159.06 -36.94 50.19
N GLU A 32 157.80 -37.31 49.99
CA GLU A 32 157.36 -38.69 49.78
C GLU A 32 157.88 -39.25 48.44
N ARG A 33 158.33 -40.52 48.44
CA ARG A 33 158.97 -41.19 47.29
C ARG A 33 158.17 -41.08 46.00
N SER A 34 156.84 -41.18 46.10
CA SER A 34 155.92 -41.09 44.96
C SER A 34 155.95 -39.73 44.25
N LYS A 35 156.18 -38.64 45.00
CA LYS A 35 156.22 -37.27 44.45
C LYS A 35 157.54 -36.99 43.75
N VAL A 36 158.66 -37.53 44.25
CA VAL A 36 159.97 -37.40 43.60
C VAL A 36 160.00 -38.17 42.28
N TYR A 37 159.48 -39.41 42.23
CA TYR A 37 159.41 -40.14 40.96
C TYR A 37 158.49 -39.44 39.94
N LYS A 38 157.36 -38.87 40.38
CA LYS A 38 156.51 -38.06 39.50
C LYS A 38 157.22 -36.79 39.01
N ALA A 39 157.99 -36.11 39.86
CA ALA A 39 158.74 -34.92 39.49
C ALA A 39 159.91 -35.26 38.54
N LYS A 40 160.59 -36.38 38.74
CA LYS A 40 161.62 -36.91 37.84
C LYS A 40 161.04 -37.29 36.48
N ALA A 41 159.91 -38.01 36.46
CA ALA A 41 159.20 -38.33 35.22
C ALA A 41 158.74 -37.07 34.49
N ALA A 42 158.16 -36.10 35.20
CA ALA A 42 157.76 -34.82 34.64
C ALA A 42 158.96 -34.02 34.10
N TYR A 43 160.13 -34.08 34.76
CA TYR A 43 161.35 -33.46 34.27
C TYR A 43 161.86 -34.13 32.99
N CYS A 44 161.88 -35.46 32.91
CA CYS A 44 162.24 -36.16 31.66
C CYS A 44 161.27 -35.83 30.52
N GLU A 45 159.96 -35.83 30.78
CA GLU A 45 158.95 -35.43 29.78
C GLU A 45 159.17 -33.98 29.32
N LEU A 46 159.49 -33.05 30.22
CA LEU A 46 159.79 -31.67 29.88
C LEU A 46 161.11 -31.55 29.11
N HIS A 47 162.11 -32.35 29.45
CA HIS A 47 163.42 -32.39 28.81
C HIS A 47 163.32 -32.92 27.37
N ASP A 48 162.59 -34.02 27.16
CA ASP A 48 162.31 -34.57 25.83
C ASP A 48 161.43 -33.62 25.00
N ALA A 49 160.45 -32.97 25.63
CA ALA A 49 159.65 -31.93 24.99
C ALA A 49 160.52 -30.73 24.60
N LEU A 50 161.45 -30.29 25.44
CA LEU A 50 162.38 -29.20 25.14
C LEU A 50 163.33 -29.59 24.01
N GLY A 51 163.90 -30.81 24.04
CA GLY A 51 164.77 -31.34 23.00
C GLY A 51 164.07 -31.44 21.65
N SER A 52 162.83 -31.95 21.63
CA SER A 52 162.02 -32.02 20.40
C SER A 52 161.61 -30.64 19.87
N GLN A 53 161.31 -29.68 20.75
CA GLN A 53 161.05 -28.29 20.36
C GLN A 53 162.30 -27.60 19.83
N LEU A 54 163.47 -27.78 20.44
CA LEU A 54 164.74 -27.24 19.94
C LEU A 54 165.10 -27.85 18.57
N ALA A 55 164.95 -29.16 18.39
CA ALA A 55 165.14 -29.80 17.09
C ALA A 55 164.16 -29.26 16.02
N ARG A 56 162.93 -28.95 16.41
CA ARG A 56 161.93 -28.31 15.54
C ARG A 56 162.32 -26.87 15.20
N VAL A 57 162.80 -26.10 16.17
CA VAL A 57 163.29 -24.72 15.96
C VAL A 57 164.47 -24.72 15.00
N VAL A 58 165.46 -25.60 15.20
CA VAL A 58 166.61 -25.71 14.29
C VAL A 58 166.16 -26.08 12.87
N LYS A 59 165.20 -27.01 12.71
CA LYS A 59 164.62 -27.31 11.40
C LYS A 59 163.88 -26.12 10.79
N LEU A 60 163.12 -25.36 11.59
CA LEU A 60 162.42 -24.17 11.13
C LEU A 60 163.38 -23.06 10.73
N GLU A 61 164.48 -22.86 11.46
CA GLU A 61 165.53 -21.90 11.12
C GLU A 61 166.27 -22.31 9.83
N ALA A 62 166.57 -23.60 9.65
CA ALA A 62 167.12 -24.12 8.41
C ALA A 62 166.15 -23.92 7.22
N ASN A 63 164.86 -24.15 7.42
CA ASN A 63 163.84 -23.90 6.40
C ASN A 63 163.66 -22.40 6.11
N ALA A 64 163.67 -21.54 7.12
CA ALA A 64 163.56 -20.09 6.96
C ALA A 64 164.78 -19.52 6.22
N THR A 65 165.99 -19.99 6.51
CA THR A 65 167.20 -19.59 5.78
C THR A 65 167.21 -20.10 4.34
N ALA A 66 166.70 -21.31 4.09
CA ALA A 66 166.52 -21.81 2.72
C ALA A 66 165.47 -20.98 1.95
N LEU A 67 164.32 -20.68 2.55
CA LEU A 67 163.28 -19.83 1.98
C LEU A 67 163.79 -18.41 1.68
N HIS A 68 164.54 -17.81 2.61
CA HIS A 68 165.15 -16.50 2.38
C HIS A 68 166.09 -16.51 1.18
N ARG A 69 166.95 -17.53 1.04
CA ARG A 69 167.82 -17.66 -0.15
C ARG A 69 167.02 -17.82 -1.44
N THR A 70 165.93 -18.59 -1.43
CA THR A 70 165.07 -18.72 -2.63
C THR A 70 164.34 -17.42 -2.98
N LEU A 71 163.91 -16.65 -1.97
CA LEU A 71 163.22 -15.39 -2.17
C LEU A 71 164.20 -14.32 -2.67
N GLU A 72 165.41 -14.25 -2.11
CA GLU A 72 166.50 -13.40 -2.60
C GLU A 72 166.89 -13.76 -4.04
N GLY A 73 167.02 -15.05 -4.37
CA GLY A 73 167.26 -15.52 -5.73
C GLY A 73 166.15 -15.13 -6.71
N GLY A 74 164.88 -15.34 -6.33
CA GLY A 74 163.73 -14.97 -7.16
C GLY A 74 163.56 -13.45 -7.32
N VAL A 75 163.87 -12.65 -6.30
CA VAL A 75 163.90 -11.19 -6.39
C VAL A 75 165.00 -10.74 -7.35
N ALA A 76 166.21 -11.31 -7.23
CA ALA A 76 167.31 -10.99 -8.14
C ALA A 76 166.99 -11.37 -9.60
N GLU A 77 166.34 -12.51 -9.84
CA GLU A 77 165.88 -12.91 -11.18
C GLU A 77 164.80 -11.98 -11.72
N LEU A 78 163.83 -11.56 -10.90
CA LEU A 78 162.78 -10.62 -11.31
C LEU A 78 163.33 -9.22 -11.58
N GLU A 79 164.28 -8.76 -10.78
CA GLU A 79 164.96 -7.47 -11.01
C GLU A 79 165.83 -7.52 -12.27
N ALA A 80 166.55 -8.63 -12.50
CA ALA A 80 167.30 -8.85 -13.74
C ALA A 80 166.37 -8.90 -14.96
N ALA A 81 165.21 -9.57 -14.86
CA ALA A 81 164.21 -9.59 -15.93
C ALA A 81 163.60 -8.21 -16.18
N ARG A 82 163.30 -7.43 -15.13
CA ARG A 82 162.84 -6.04 -15.25
C ARG A 82 163.88 -5.12 -15.87
N ALA A 83 165.15 -5.26 -15.50
CA ALA A 83 166.25 -4.50 -16.09
C ALA A 83 166.47 -4.88 -17.57
N ALA A 84 166.40 -6.17 -17.90
CA ALA A 84 166.49 -6.65 -19.28
C ALA A 84 165.31 -6.19 -20.14
N ALA A 85 164.10 -6.13 -19.57
CA ALA A 85 162.93 -5.57 -20.25
C ALA A 85 163.10 -4.06 -20.51
N ARG A 86 163.52 -3.29 -19.49
CA ARG A 86 163.83 -1.85 -19.63
C ARG A 86 164.89 -1.56 -20.69
N ASN A 87 165.93 -2.39 -20.78
CA ASN A 87 166.99 -2.21 -21.78
C ASN A 87 166.61 -2.68 -23.20
N ARG A 88 165.44 -3.30 -23.38
CA ARG A 88 164.90 -3.72 -24.69
C ARG A 88 163.77 -2.84 -25.20
N LEU A 89 163.22 -1.98 -24.34
CA LEU A 89 162.21 -1.01 -24.70
C LEU A 89 162.81 0.04 -25.64
N THR A 90 162.21 0.17 -26.81
CA THR A 90 162.47 1.30 -27.71
C THR A 90 161.79 2.55 -27.15
N GLN A 91 162.28 3.74 -27.52
CA GLN A 91 161.71 4.99 -27.03
C GLN A 91 160.23 5.17 -27.41
N GLU A 92 159.80 4.59 -28.53
CA GLU A 92 158.40 4.55 -28.95
C GLU A 92 157.51 3.73 -28.00
N GLU A 93 158.01 2.59 -27.50
CA GLU A 93 157.29 1.75 -26.56
C GLU A 93 157.27 2.37 -25.14
N GLU A 94 158.28 3.15 -24.74
CA GLU A 94 158.24 3.94 -23.50
C GLU A 94 157.19 5.06 -23.55
N ASP A 95 157.13 5.79 -24.68
CA ASP A 95 156.11 6.82 -24.91
C ASP A 95 154.69 6.23 -24.95
N GLU A 96 154.52 5.02 -25.52
CA GLU A 96 153.26 4.28 -25.53
C GLU A 96 152.87 3.81 -24.12
N LEU A 97 153.81 3.30 -23.31
CA LEU A 97 153.55 2.95 -21.91
C LEU A 97 153.16 4.17 -21.07
N ASP A 98 153.79 5.31 -21.27
CA ASP A 98 153.43 6.54 -20.57
C ASP A 98 152.09 7.11 -21.04
N ARG A 99 151.75 6.97 -22.33
CA ARG A 99 150.41 7.26 -22.83
C ARG A 99 149.36 6.35 -22.19
N LEU A 100 149.60 5.04 -22.16
CA LEU A 100 148.70 4.06 -21.55
C LEU A 100 148.55 4.30 -20.04
N ARG A 101 149.61 4.68 -19.33
CA ARG A 101 149.52 5.08 -17.92
C ARG A 101 148.62 6.30 -17.73
N ARG A 102 148.80 7.35 -18.55
CA ARG A 102 147.91 8.53 -18.49
C ARG A 102 146.47 8.16 -18.83
N GLU A 103 146.24 7.31 -19.82
CA GLU A 103 144.90 6.81 -20.17
C GLU A 103 144.30 5.95 -19.04
N CYS A 104 145.11 5.13 -18.35
CA CYS A 104 144.70 4.40 -17.14
C CYS A 104 144.37 5.35 -15.99
N ASP A 105 145.20 6.38 -15.73
CA ASP A 105 144.95 7.36 -14.68
C ASP A 105 143.66 8.15 -14.95
N VAL A 106 143.43 8.54 -16.21
CA VAL A 106 142.16 9.17 -16.64
C VAL A 106 140.99 8.21 -16.46
N ALA A 107 141.13 6.94 -16.87
CA ALA A 107 140.07 5.94 -16.72
C ALA A 107 139.76 5.63 -15.24
N VAL A 108 140.77 5.62 -14.36
CA VAL A 108 140.59 5.46 -12.91
C VAL A 108 139.86 6.68 -12.34
N ALA A 109 140.29 7.90 -12.68
CA ALA A 109 139.61 9.12 -12.23
C ALA A 109 138.16 9.19 -12.74
N GLU A 110 137.89 8.79 -13.98
CA GLU A 110 136.54 8.72 -14.53
C GLU A 110 135.69 7.64 -13.85
N ALA A 111 136.27 6.48 -13.53
CA ALA A 111 135.59 5.42 -12.80
C ALA A 111 135.28 5.80 -11.35
N GLU A 112 136.20 6.49 -10.66
CA GLU A 112 135.97 7.07 -9.33
C GLU A 112 134.83 8.08 -9.38
N LEU A 113 134.86 9.00 -10.35
CA LEU A 113 133.82 10.01 -10.52
C LEU A 113 132.47 9.39 -10.92
N ALA A 114 132.48 8.31 -11.71
CA ALA A 114 131.28 7.52 -11.99
C ALA A 114 130.74 6.82 -10.73
N GLY A 115 131.63 6.30 -9.87
CA GLY A 115 131.27 5.73 -8.58
C GLY A 115 130.66 6.76 -7.62
N GLU A 116 131.22 7.97 -7.56
CA GLU A 116 130.64 9.09 -6.79
C GLU A 116 129.26 9.48 -7.33
N ARG A 117 129.08 9.54 -8.66
CA ARG A 117 127.78 9.79 -9.30
C ARG A 117 126.78 8.69 -8.99
N GLU A 118 127.18 7.43 -9.01
CA GLU A 118 126.31 6.29 -8.67
C GLU A 118 125.90 6.35 -7.19
N GLN A 119 126.83 6.64 -6.29
CA GLN A 119 126.53 6.84 -4.87
C GLN A 119 125.57 8.01 -4.64
N SER A 120 125.79 9.15 -5.30
CA SER A 120 124.88 10.30 -5.26
C SER A 120 123.49 9.94 -5.78
N ALA A 121 123.39 9.29 -6.94
CA ALA A 121 122.12 8.89 -7.51
C ALA A 121 121.38 7.86 -6.63
N SER A 122 122.11 6.94 -6.00
CA SER A 122 121.56 5.98 -5.04
C SER A 122 120.97 6.69 -3.81
N MET A 123 121.67 7.70 -3.31
CA MET A 123 121.16 8.55 -2.23
C MET A 123 119.92 9.33 -2.65
N ASP A 124 119.91 9.93 -3.84
CA ASP A 124 118.74 10.65 -4.37
C ASP A 124 117.52 9.74 -4.53
N VAL A 125 117.71 8.51 -5.03
CA VAL A 125 116.64 7.51 -5.15
C VAL A 125 116.12 7.11 -3.77
N TYR A 126 117.00 6.95 -2.78
CA TYR A 126 116.60 6.66 -1.41
C TYR A 126 115.76 7.80 -0.81
N GLU A 127 116.21 9.05 -0.96
CA GLU A 127 115.49 10.24 -0.49
C GLU A 127 114.16 10.44 -1.20
N ALA A 128 114.10 10.25 -2.52
CA ALA A 128 112.87 10.29 -3.31
C ALA A 128 111.90 9.18 -2.91
N THR A 129 112.41 7.97 -2.65
CA THR A 129 111.59 6.85 -2.17
C THR A 129 111.04 7.12 -0.78
N ARG A 130 111.86 7.68 0.10
CA ARG A 130 111.45 8.08 1.45
C ARG A 130 110.41 9.20 1.42
N SER A 131 110.60 10.23 0.59
CA SER A 131 109.66 11.34 0.45
C SER A 131 108.33 10.89 -0.17
N ARG A 132 108.37 10.02 -1.19
CA ARG A 132 107.17 9.37 -1.78
C ARG A 132 106.40 8.57 -0.74
N ASN A 133 107.09 7.73 0.03
CA ASN A 133 106.44 6.91 1.06
C ASN A 133 105.84 7.77 2.18
N ALA A 134 106.49 8.88 2.55
CA ALA A 134 105.95 9.84 3.51
C ALA A 134 104.73 10.59 2.96
N ALA A 135 104.77 11.01 1.70
CA ALA A 135 103.63 11.66 1.03
C ALA A 135 102.43 10.71 0.91
N LYS A 136 102.67 9.44 0.56
CA LYS A 136 101.62 8.42 0.50
C LYS A 136 100.94 8.21 1.85
N LYS A 137 101.72 8.09 2.93
CA LYS A 137 101.16 7.98 4.29
C LYS A 137 100.33 9.20 4.68
N ARG A 138 100.81 10.41 4.39
CA ARG A 138 100.05 11.64 4.64
C ARG A 138 98.74 11.69 3.86
N LEU A 139 98.75 11.22 2.61
CA LEU A 139 97.54 11.16 1.78
C LEU A 139 96.54 10.17 2.37
N GLU A 140 96.97 8.97 2.76
CA GLU A 140 96.12 7.97 3.45
C GLU A 140 95.56 8.52 4.78
N GLU A 141 96.37 9.25 5.55
CA GLU A 141 95.94 9.91 6.80
C GLU A 141 94.87 10.98 6.53
N VAL A 142 95.07 11.85 5.53
CA VAL A 142 94.11 12.90 5.15
C VAL A 142 92.81 12.31 4.61
N GLU A 143 92.87 11.26 3.78
CA GLU A 143 91.69 10.56 3.28
C GLU A 143 90.88 9.97 4.43
N LEU A 144 91.55 9.32 5.39
CA LEU A 144 90.90 8.72 6.55
C LEU A 144 90.32 9.79 7.50
N GLU A 145 91.01 10.91 7.69
CA GLU A 145 90.47 12.07 8.41
C GLU A 145 89.24 12.65 7.71
N HIS A 146 89.28 12.77 6.38
CA HIS A 146 88.15 13.25 5.59
C HIS A 146 86.95 12.30 5.65
N GLU A 147 87.18 10.99 5.53
CA GLU A 147 86.14 9.97 5.71
C GLU A 147 85.51 10.05 7.10
N ARG A 148 86.33 10.20 8.16
CA ARG A 148 85.83 10.38 9.53
C ARG A 148 85.04 11.68 9.70
N ALA A 149 85.47 12.77 9.06
CA ALA A 149 84.77 14.05 9.12
C ALA A 149 83.44 14.02 8.34
N MET A 150 83.37 13.27 7.23
CA MET A 150 82.16 13.16 6.40
C MET A 150 81.18 12.11 6.91
N ALA A 151 81.65 11.09 7.63
CA ALA A 151 80.81 10.05 8.23
C ALA A 151 79.59 10.58 9.01
N PRO A 152 79.70 11.57 9.92
CA PRO A 152 78.54 12.11 10.62
C PRO A 152 77.55 12.82 9.68
N ALA A 153 78.03 13.56 8.68
CA ALA A 153 77.16 14.22 7.70
C ALA A 153 76.40 13.19 6.83
N ILE A 154 77.08 12.12 6.40
CA ILE A 154 76.46 11.00 5.67
C ILE A 154 75.44 10.28 6.57
N ALA A 155 75.76 10.07 7.84
CA ALA A 155 74.84 9.45 8.80
C ALA A 155 73.59 10.32 9.04
N SER A 156 73.76 11.64 9.19
CA SER A 156 72.65 12.60 9.31
C SER A 156 71.75 12.56 8.07
N ALA A 157 72.35 12.67 6.88
CA ALA A 157 71.58 12.63 5.62
C ALA A 157 70.82 11.31 5.45
N ARG A 158 71.40 10.17 5.85
CA ARG A 158 70.71 8.88 5.83
C ARG A 158 69.56 8.81 6.83
N ALA A 159 69.72 9.40 8.02
CA ALA A 159 68.66 9.50 9.01
C ALA A 159 67.50 10.37 8.50
N GLU A 160 67.80 11.55 7.94
CA GLU A 160 66.81 12.46 7.34
C GLU A 160 66.04 11.81 6.18
N VAL A 161 66.75 11.08 5.30
CA VAL A 161 66.11 10.32 4.21
C VAL A 161 65.18 9.22 4.76
N SER A 162 65.56 8.57 5.85
CA SER A 162 64.72 7.55 6.50
C SER A 162 63.47 8.17 7.11
N GLU A 163 63.62 9.29 7.82
CA GLU A 163 62.51 10.04 8.44
C GLU A 163 61.53 10.54 7.36
N LEU A 164 62.04 11.20 6.31
CA LEU A 164 61.23 11.64 5.16
C LEU A 164 60.51 10.47 4.49
N ALA A 165 61.13 9.30 4.39
CA ALA A 165 60.49 8.12 3.82
C ALA A 165 59.35 7.59 4.70
N GLU A 166 59.46 7.70 6.02
CA GLU A 166 58.39 7.35 6.96
C GLU A 166 57.24 8.37 6.91
N ASP A 167 57.57 9.66 6.87
CA ASP A 167 56.59 10.75 6.72
C ASP A 167 55.77 10.58 5.44
N VAL A 168 56.43 10.34 4.31
CA VAL A 168 55.76 10.09 3.02
C VAL A 168 54.84 8.87 3.09
N ARG A 169 55.25 7.80 3.78
CA ARG A 169 54.36 6.63 3.97
C ARG A 169 53.15 6.99 4.82
N SER A 170 53.33 7.70 5.93
CA SER A 170 52.23 8.09 6.82
C SER A 170 51.25 9.07 6.15
N GLU A 171 51.75 10.03 5.37
CA GLU A 171 50.91 10.97 4.63
C GLU A 171 50.19 10.26 3.49
N ARG A 172 50.81 9.27 2.85
CA ARG A 172 50.13 8.43 1.86
C ARG A 172 48.97 7.66 2.49
N THR A 173 49.17 7.00 3.62
CA THR A 173 48.09 6.28 4.31
C THR A 173 46.98 7.24 4.73
N ARG A 174 47.34 8.42 5.26
CA ARG A 174 46.37 9.47 5.63
C ARG A 174 45.56 9.96 4.44
N MET A 175 46.21 10.14 3.29
CA MET A 175 45.54 10.54 2.04
C MET A 175 44.61 9.45 1.50
N GLU A 176 44.99 8.17 1.64
CA GLU A 176 44.14 7.03 1.27
C GLU A 176 42.89 6.96 2.18
N ASP A 177 43.03 7.15 3.49
CA ASP A 177 41.92 7.23 4.44
C ASP A 177 41.00 8.43 4.14
N MET A 178 41.57 9.60 3.83
CA MET A 178 40.81 10.78 3.43
C MET A 178 40.04 10.57 2.12
N ARG A 179 40.62 9.83 1.16
CA ARG A 179 39.92 9.46 -0.08
C ARG A 179 38.77 8.51 0.20
N ALA A 180 38.99 7.46 1.00
CA ALA A 180 37.95 6.50 1.36
C ALA A 180 36.78 7.17 2.11
N THR A 181 37.08 8.08 3.04
CA THR A 181 36.06 8.86 3.76
C THR A 181 35.32 9.82 2.83
N ALA A 182 36.00 10.48 1.89
CA ALA A 182 35.36 11.34 0.89
C ALA A 182 34.45 10.54 -0.07
N GLU A 183 34.87 9.36 -0.51
CA GLU A 183 34.04 8.45 -1.32
C GLU A 183 32.82 7.96 -0.54
N GLY A 184 32.98 7.54 0.71
CA GLY A 184 31.86 7.17 1.59
C GLY A 184 30.89 8.32 1.85
N ALA A 185 31.39 9.56 1.97
CA ALA A 185 30.52 10.73 2.09
C ALA A 185 29.76 11.02 0.79
N ARG A 186 30.39 10.82 -0.37
CA ARG A 186 29.73 10.98 -1.69
C ARG A 186 28.61 9.95 -1.89
N THR A 187 28.85 8.68 -1.59
CA THR A 187 27.83 7.62 -1.72
C THR A 187 26.66 7.84 -0.75
N LYS A 188 26.93 8.29 0.47
CA LYS A 188 25.88 8.68 1.42
C LYS A 188 25.11 9.91 0.95
N THR A 189 25.78 10.87 0.32
CA THR A 189 25.11 12.07 -0.22
C THR A 189 24.21 11.68 -1.39
N SER A 190 24.64 10.80 -2.30
CA SER A 190 23.78 10.32 -3.38
C SER A 190 22.57 9.55 -2.85
N SER A 191 22.74 8.67 -1.86
CA SER A 191 21.61 7.95 -1.29
C SER A 191 20.58 8.89 -0.62
N LEU A 192 21.05 9.94 0.07
CA LEU A 192 20.16 10.94 0.67
C LEU A 192 19.45 11.80 -0.38
N ILE A 193 20.06 12.04 -1.54
CA ILE A 193 19.41 12.71 -2.67
C ILE A 193 18.29 11.82 -3.21
N ASP A 194 18.56 10.53 -3.45
CA ASP A 194 17.56 9.58 -3.93
C ASP A 194 16.38 9.44 -2.93
N GLU A 195 16.67 9.34 -1.63
CA GLU A 195 15.65 9.32 -0.57
C GLU A 195 14.81 10.60 -0.56
N ARG A 196 15.45 11.78 -0.72
CA ARG A 196 14.74 13.05 -0.79
C ARG A 196 13.80 13.10 -2.00
N GLU A 197 14.27 12.67 -3.17
CA GLU A 197 13.44 12.63 -4.38
C GLU A 197 12.24 11.69 -4.22
N ALA A 198 12.43 10.53 -3.57
CA ALA A 198 11.34 9.61 -3.24
C ALA A 198 10.31 10.26 -2.30
N VAL A 199 10.76 10.96 -1.24
CA VAL A 199 9.87 11.67 -0.31
C VAL A 199 9.13 12.82 -1.01
N ASP A 200 9.80 13.57 -1.87
CA ASP A 200 9.16 14.65 -2.64
C ASP A 200 8.10 14.06 -3.61
N ALA A 201 8.37 12.91 -4.23
CA ALA A 201 7.40 12.19 -5.05
C ALA A 201 6.18 11.72 -4.24
N GLU A 202 6.38 11.12 -3.06
CA GLU A 202 5.28 10.74 -2.16
C GLU A 202 4.47 11.94 -1.68
N ARG A 203 5.13 13.06 -1.39
CA ARG A 203 4.47 14.31 -1.01
C ARG A 203 3.59 14.86 -2.11
N THR A 204 4.06 14.86 -3.36
CA THR A 204 3.24 15.32 -4.50
C THR A 204 2.03 14.40 -4.74
N ARG A 205 2.23 13.08 -4.61
CA ARG A 205 1.14 12.10 -4.71
C ARG A 205 0.08 12.30 -3.63
N THR A 206 0.51 12.39 -2.36
CA THR A 206 -0.41 12.60 -1.24
C THR A 206 -1.13 13.94 -1.33
N ALA A 207 -0.47 15.00 -1.80
CA ALA A 207 -1.12 16.28 -2.06
C ALA A 207 -2.22 16.15 -3.14
N ALA A 208 -1.94 15.45 -4.24
CA ALA A 208 -2.93 15.20 -5.29
C ALA A 208 -4.12 14.35 -4.80
N GLU A 209 -3.85 13.33 -3.98
CA GLU A 209 -4.89 12.53 -3.32
C GLU A 209 -5.74 13.41 -2.39
N LEU A 210 -5.13 14.31 -1.63
CA LEU A 210 -5.82 15.21 -0.72
C LEU A 210 -6.70 16.23 -1.46
N ASP A 211 -6.19 16.82 -2.55
CA ASP A 211 -6.97 17.71 -3.44
C ASP A 211 -8.17 16.99 -4.07
N SER A 212 -7.99 15.71 -4.44
CA SER A 212 -9.07 14.89 -4.98
C SER A 212 -10.19 14.66 -3.96
N ILE A 213 -9.86 14.58 -2.67
CA ILE A 213 -10.83 14.32 -1.59
C ILE A 213 -11.39 15.62 -0.98
N ALA A 214 -10.67 16.74 -1.10
CA ALA A 214 -10.98 18.01 -0.44
C ALA A 214 -12.43 18.50 -0.65
N HIS A 215 -13.01 18.21 -1.82
CA HIS A 215 -14.35 18.66 -2.19
C HIS A 215 -15.48 17.66 -1.84
N VAL A 216 -15.14 16.42 -1.45
CA VAL A 216 -16.10 15.36 -1.13
C VAL A 216 -16.95 15.71 0.09
N PRO A 217 -16.41 16.20 1.23
CA PRO A 217 -17.22 16.57 2.39
C PRO A 217 -18.25 17.67 2.07
N LEU A 218 -17.91 18.63 1.21
CA LEU A 218 -18.84 19.68 0.78
C LEU A 218 -19.94 19.14 -0.12
N LYS A 219 -19.64 18.20 -1.03
CA LYS A 219 -20.65 17.50 -1.84
C LYS A 219 -21.61 16.72 -0.94
N ILE A 220 -21.09 15.91 0.00
CA ILE A 220 -21.90 15.16 0.96
C ILE A 220 -22.79 16.10 1.77
N ARG A 221 -22.25 17.22 2.27
CA ARG A 221 -23.05 18.20 3.02
C ARG A 221 -24.20 18.76 2.19
N ARG A 222 -23.95 19.14 0.93
CA ARG A 222 -25.00 19.63 0.01
C ARG A 222 -26.05 18.57 -0.28
N GLU A 223 -25.63 17.32 -0.49
CA GLU A 223 -26.57 16.20 -0.69
C GLU A 223 -27.42 15.95 0.57
N CYS A 224 -26.83 15.99 1.76
CA CYS A 224 -27.56 15.91 3.02
C CYS A 224 -28.57 17.07 3.18
N ASP A 225 -28.20 18.30 2.81
CA ASP A 225 -29.10 19.45 2.85
C ASP A 225 -30.31 19.26 1.92
N VAL A 226 -30.09 18.75 0.70
CA VAL A 226 -31.17 18.42 -0.26
C VAL A 226 -32.09 17.34 0.31
N VAL A 227 -31.52 16.26 0.86
CA VAL A 227 -32.31 15.17 1.48
C VAL A 227 -33.10 15.70 2.67
N ASN A 228 -32.53 16.57 3.50
CA ASN A 228 -33.22 17.19 4.63
C ASN A 228 -34.42 18.05 4.18
N GLU A 229 -34.27 18.83 3.10
CA GLU A 229 -35.40 19.59 2.54
C GLU A 229 -36.48 18.68 1.95
N GLN A 230 -36.10 17.57 1.29
CA GLN A 230 -37.05 16.56 0.83
C GLN A 230 -37.81 15.91 2.00
N ILE A 231 -37.12 15.57 3.10
CA ILE A 231 -37.76 15.04 4.32
C ILE A 231 -38.74 16.04 4.91
N LYS A 232 -38.39 17.34 4.96
CA LYS A 232 -39.31 18.39 5.44
C LYS A 232 -40.55 18.49 4.55
N ALA A 233 -40.38 18.47 3.22
CA ALA A 233 -41.49 18.51 2.27
C ALA A 233 -42.42 17.30 2.42
N LEU A 234 -41.85 16.09 2.55
CA LEU A 234 -42.62 14.86 2.78
C LEU A 234 -43.38 14.90 4.11
N ARG A 235 -42.75 15.37 5.20
CA ARG A 235 -43.44 15.56 6.49
C ARG A 235 -44.58 16.57 6.40
N ALA A 236 -44.41 17.67 5.66
CA ALA A 236 -45.48 18.65 5.45
C ALA A 236 -46.63 18.04 4.63
N GLN A 237 -46.32 17.23 3.61
CA GLN A 237 -47.31 16.50 2.82
C GLN A 237 -48.06 15.47 3.67
N GLU A 238 -47.35 14.70 4.50
CA GLU A 238 -47.92 13.74 5.45
C GLU A 238 -48.89 14.44 6.41
N GLN A 239 -48.48 15.55 7.03
CA GLN A 239 -49.36 16.35 7.89
C GLN A 239 -50.59 16.87 7.15
N SER A 240 -50.44 17.32 5.90
CA SER A 240 -51.57 17.76 5.08
C SER A 240 -52.52 16.62 4.74
N LEU A 241 -52.00 15.43 4.42
CA LEU A 241 -52.82 14.26 4.12
C LEU A 241 -53.54 13.77 5.36
N ASN A 242 -52.86 13.74 6.52
CA ASN A 242 -53.47 13.35 7.79
C ASN A 242 -54.64 14.29 8.15
N LYS A 243 -54.48 15.61 7.96
CA LYS A 243 -55.60 16.57 8.12
C LYS A 243 -56.78 16.28 7.19
N ARG A 244 -56.52 15.90 5.94
CA ARG A 244 -57.58 15.52 4.99
C ARG A 244 -58.25 14.21 5.39
N PHE A 245 -57.50 13.26 5.92
CA PHE A 245 -58.01 11.98 6.39
C PHE A 245 -58.98 12.20 7.56
N ILE A 246 -58.56 12.98 8.57
CA ILE A 246 -59.43 13.36 9.70
C ILE A 246 -60.70 14.06 9.20
N ALA A 247 -60.59 15.00 8.25
CA ALA A 247 -61.75 15.69 7.71
C ALA A 247 -62.69 14.76 6.91
N LEU A 248 -62.14 13.76 6.22
CA LEU A 248 -62.92 12.73 5.54
C LEU A 248 -63.62 11.81 6.53
N ASP A 249 -62.94 11.36 7.59
CA ASP A 249 -63.53 10.54 8.66
C ASP A 249 -64.69 11.29 9.34
N GLU A 250 -64.51 12.59 9.64
CA GLU A 250 -65.58 13.44 10.18
C GLU A 250 -66.75 13.59 9.19
N SER A 251 -66.46 13.74 7.89
CA SER A 251 -67.49 13.82 6.85
C SER A 251 -68.24 12.49 6.70
N GLU A 252 -67.54 11.36 6.73
CA GLU A 252 -68.13 10.03 6.68
C GLU A 252 -69.02 9.78 7.89
N ALA A 253 -68.56 10.13 9.10
CA ALA A 253 -69.37 10.05 10.31
C ALA A 253 -70.67 10.87 10.20
N ARG A 254 -70.59 12.10 9.70
CA ARG A 254 -71.79 12.93 9.44
C ARG A 254 -72.69 12.31 8.38
N GLN A 255 -72.14 11.77 7.30
CA GLN A 255 -72.93 11.10 6.27
C GLN A 255 -73.61 9.85 6.83
N ALA A 256 -72.92 9.04 7.64
CA ALA A 256 -73.48 7.87 8.30
C ALA A 256 -74.64 8.25 9.24
N GLU A 257 -74.52 9.35 9.99
CA GLU A 257 -75.62 9.90 10.79
C GLU A 257 -76.80 10.33 9.92
N THR A 258 -76.57 11.05 8.82
CA THR A 258 -77.65 11.46 7.91
C THR A 258 -78.35 10.26 7.25
N VAL A 259 -77.61 9.22 6.90
CA VAL A 259 -78.18 7.97 6.37
C VAL A 259 -79.03 7.30 7.44
N ARG A 260 -78.53 7.16 8.68
CA ARG A 260 -79.32 6.60 9.80
C ARG A 260 -80.61 7.38 10.02
N ALA A 261 -80.54 8.70 10.12
CA ALA A 261 -81.72 9.56 10.29
C ALA A 261 -82.74 9.38 9.15
N ARG A 262 -82.29 9.39 7.88
CA ARG A 262 -83.17 9.12 6.73
C ARG A 262 -83.74 7.70 6.73
N THR A 263 -82.98 6.71 7.19
CA THR A 263 -83.45 5.32 7.26
C THR A 263 -84.53 5.18 8.34
N GLU A 264 -84.36 5.85 9.48
CA GLU A 264 -85.38 5.96 10.53
C GLU A 264 -86.64 6.68 10.01
N GLU A 265 -86.48 7.83 9.33
CA GLU A 265 -87.58 8.54 8.68
C GLU A 265 -88.30 7.65 7.65
N HIS A 266 -87.58 6.95 6.77
CA HIS A 266 -88.16 6.02 5.81
C HIS A 266 -88.88 4.85 6.48
N SER A 267 -88.34 4.31 7.58
CA SER A 267 -89.00 3.27 8.38
C SER A 267 -90.30 3.80 9.01
N THR A 268 -90.28 5.01 9.57
CA THR A 268 -91.48 5.61 10.16
C THR A 268 -92.55 5.92 9.11
N THR A 269 -92.16 6.47 7.96
CA THR A 269 -93.07 6.78 6.85
C THR A 269 -93.63 5.51 6.22
N ALA A 270 -92.82 4.46 6.01
CA ALA A 270 -93.29 3.15 5.59
C ALA A 270 -94.33 2.58 6.59
N GLY A 271 -94.05 2.63 7.89
CA GLY A 271 -95.01 2.22 8.92
C GLY A 271 -96.30 3.06 8.94
N THR A 272 -96.24 4.37 8.63
CA THR A 272 -97.46 5.17 8.44
C THR A 272 -98.25 4.78 7.19
N LEU A 273 -97.55 4.45 6.10
CA LEU A 273 -98.18 4.05 4.84
C LEU A 273 -98.84 2.68 4.96
N GLU A 274 -98.19 1.71 5.63
CA GLU A 274 -98.81 0.41 5.96
C GLU A 274 -100.08 0.59 6.78
N ARG A 275 -100.05 1.43 7.83
CA ARG A 275 -101.25 1.75 8.62
C ARG A 275 -102.35 2.39 7.78
N ALA A 276 -101.99 3.31 6.88
CA ALA A 276 -102.94 3.93 5.96
C ALA A 276 -103.53 2.92 4.96
N SER A 277 -102.70 2.00 4.43
CA SER A 277 -103.13 0.92 3.53
C SER A 277 -104.11 -0.01 4.22
N ILE A 278 -103.81 -0.46 5.45
CA ILE A 278 -104.73 -1.28 6.25
C ILE A 278 -106.05 -0.55 6.49
N ALA A 279 -106.00 0.75 6.81
CA ALA A 279 -107.20 1.56 6.99
C ALA A 279 -108.00 1.75 5.69
N MET A 280 -107.33 1.86 4.54
CA MET A 280 -107.99 1.90 3.23
C MET A 280 -108.65 0.57 2.89
N GLU A 281 -107.96 -0.57 3.06
CA GLU A 281 -108.53 -1.90 2.86
C GLU A 281 -109.75 -2.14 3.76
N GLN A 282 -109.70 -1.70 5.02
CA GLN A 282 -110.86 -1.76 5.93
C GLN A 282 -112.02 -0.90 5.40
N LYS A 283 -111.74 0.31 4.91
CA LYS A 283 -112.77 1.17 4.32
C LYS A 283 -113.34 0.60 3.03
N GLU A 284 -112.54 -0.04 2.18
CA GLU A 284 -113.00 -0.75 0.99
C GLU A 284 -113.93 -1.91 1.36
N ARG A 285 -113.56 -2.74 2.35
CA ARG A 285 -114.45 -3.81 2.84
C ARG A 285 -115.77 -3.25 3.36
N ILE A 286 -115.75 -2.17 4.14
CA ILE A 286 -116.96 -1.50 4.62
C ILE A 286 -117.77 -0.94 3.44
N ALA A 287 -117.13 -0.36 2.43
CA ALA A 287 -117.80 0.16 1.25
C ALA A 287 -118.46 -0.97 0.44
N ASP A 288 -117.79 -2.11 0.27
CA ASP A 288 -118.34 -3.30 -0.39
C ASP A 288 -119.54 -3.89 0.38
N GLU A 289 -119.46 -3.94 1.71
CA GLU A 289 -120.60 -4.32 2.57
C GLU A 289 -121.79 -3.36 2.39
N LEU A 290 -121.55 -2.05 2.41
CA LEU A 290 -122.59 -1.04 2.17
C LEU A 290 -123.19 -1.15 0.75
N LEU A 291 -122.37 -1.44 -0.27
CA LEU A 291 -122.85 -1.67 -1.63
C LEU A 291 -123.71 -2.93 -1.73
N LYS A 292 -123.34 -3.99 -1.00
CA LYS A 292 -124.12 -5.22 -0.91
C LYS A 292 -125.47 -4.99 -0.22
N ASP A 293 -125.48 -4.25 0.88
CA ASP A 293 -126.68 -3.86 1.61
C ASP A 293 -127.60 -2.98 0.74
N LEU A 294 -127.02 -2.01 0.03
CA LEU A 294 -127.74 -1.19 -0.95
C LEU A 294 -128.34 -2.07 -2.04
N ALA A 295 -127.60 -3.05 -2.58
CA ALA A 295 -128.11 -3.96 -3.60
C ALA A 295 -129.26 -4.83 -3.08
N SER A 296 -129.21 -5.31 -1.82
CA SER A 296 -130.36 -6.01 -1.22
C SER A 296 -131.58 -5.11 -1.04
N GLU A 297 -131.40 -3.90 -0.53
CA GLU A 297 -132.47 -2.90 -0.39
C GLU A 297 -133.08 -2.52 -1.74
N THR A 298 -132.24 -2.43 -2.78
CA THR A 298 -132.70 -2.14 -4.14
C THR A 298 -133.58 -3.29 -4.68
N ARG A 299 -133.15 -4.55 -4.50
CA ARG A 299 -133.95 -5.74 -4.86
C ARG A 299 -135.25 -5.83 -4.08
N GLU A 300 -135.22 -5.48 -2.80
CA GLU A 300 -136.41 -5.49 -1.94
C GLU A 300 -137.40 -4.40 -2.36
N ARG A 301 -136.91 -3.20 -2.69
CA ARG A 301 -137.71 -2.15 -3.33
C ARG A 301 -138.31 -2.60 -4.66
N GLU A 302 -137.53 -3.21 -5.55
CA GLU A 302 -138.02 -3.73 -6.84
C GLU A 302 -139.13 -4.76 -6.63
N ARG A 303 -138.96 -5.69 -5.69
CA ARG A 303 -139.98 -6.66 -5.30
C ARG A 303 -141.25 -5.99 -4.81
N LEU A 304 -141.15 -5.02 -3.90
CA LEU A 304 -142.30 -4.26 -3.38
C LEU A 304 -143.01 -3.47 -4.48
N THR A 305 -142.26 -2.89 -5.42
CA THR A 305 -142.88 -2.21 -6.57
C THR A 305 -143.60 -3.17 -7.50
N ASN A 306 -143.05 -4.36 -7.74
CA ASN A 306 -143.72 -5.39 -8.53
C ASN A 306 -145.01 -5.86 -7.84
N GLU A 307 -144.94 -6.16 -6.53
CA GLU A 307 -146.12 -6.52 -5.72
C GLU A 307 -147.19 -5.40 -5.75
N LYS A 308 -146.78 -4.12 -5.66
CA LYS A 308 -147.68 -2.97 -5.80
C LYS A 308 -148.35 -2.94 -7.19
N THR A 309 -147.60 -3.13 -8.27
CA THR A 309 -148.17 -3.14 -9.63
C THR A 309 -149.13 -4.32 -9.85
N GLU A 310 -148.86 -5.49 -9.26
CA GLU A 310 -149.79 -6.63 -9.30
C GLU A 310 -151.09 -6.33 -8.55
N LEU A 311 -150.99 -5.69 -7.37
CA LEU A 311 -152.17 -5.27 -6.60
C LEU A 311 -152.98 -4.20 -7.33
N GLU A 312 -152.33 -3.22 -7.97
CA GLU A 312 -153.00 -2.22 -8.80
C GLU A 312 -153.71 -2.86 -10.01
N ARG A 313 -153.12 -3.89 -10.63
CA ARG A 313 -153.78 -4.66 -11.69
C ARG A 313 -155.01 -5.38 -11.19
N ARG A 314 -154.92 -6.08 -10.04
CA ARG A 314 -156.06 -6.75 -9.40
C ARG A 314 -157.18 -5.77 -9.03
N ALA A 315 -156.84 -4.58 -8.56
CA ALA A 315 -157.83 -3.54 -8.25
C ALA A 315 -158.55 -3.04 -9.51
N ARG A 316 -157.82 -2.82 -10.61
CA ARG A 316 -158.44 -2.44 -11.90
C ARG A 316 -159.35 -3.52 -12.47
N ASP A 317 -158.95 -4.78 -12.36
CA ASP A 317 -159.79 -5.91 -12.79
C ASP A 317 -161.09 -5.96 -11.96
N ALA A 318 -161.00 -5.76 -10.63
CA ALA A 318 -162.17 -5.69 -9.74
C ALA A 318 -163.09 -4.48 -10.02
N ASP A 319 -162.52 -3.31 -10.36
CA ASP A 319 -163.29 -2.13 -10.76
C ASP A 319 -164.03 -2.35 -12.09
N ALA A 320 -163.42 -3.06 -13.04
CA ALA A 320 -164.06 -3.44 -14.29
C ALA A 320 -165.25 -4.39 -14.07
N ASP A 321 -165.11 -5.37 -13.16
CA ASP A 321 -166.18 -6.28 -12.77
C ASP A 321 -167.33 -5.55 -12.08
N LEU A 322 -167.03 -4.62 -11.17
CA LEU A 322 -168.05 -3.79 -10.51
C LEU A 322 -168.83 -2.92 -11.52
N LYS A 323 -168.14 -2.39 -12.53
CA LYS A 323 -168.76 -1.60 -13.61
C LYS A 323 -169.68 -2.46 -14.49
N ALA A 324 -169.27 -3.69 -14.81
CA ALA A 324 -170.11 -4.64 -15.55
C ALA A 324 -171.38 -5.02 -14.77
N ILE A 325 -171.28 -5.19 -13.44
CA ILE A 325 -172.43 -5.47 -12.56
C ILE A 325 -173.37 -4.26 -12.48
N ALA A 326 -172.83 -3.04 -12.37
CA ALA A 326 -173.63 -1.82 -12.34
C ALA A 326 -174.41 -1.60 -13.65
N ASP A 327 -173.77 -1.84 -14.81
CA ASP A 327 -174.40 -1.73 -16.12
C ASP A 327 -175.49 -2.81 -16.33
N GLY A 328 -175.30 -4.02 -15.78
CA GLY A 328 -176.33 -5.07 -15.77
C GLY A 328 -177.57 -4.68 -14.96
N ASN A 329 -177.38 -4.12 -13.76
CA ASN A 329 -178.47 -3.65 -12.91
C ASN A 329 -179.24 -2.46 -13.52
N ALA A 330 -178.56 -1.55 -14.23
CA ALA A 330 -179.19 -0.43 -14.91
C ALA A 330 -180.11 -0.89 -16.06
N ARG A 331 -179.74 -1.96 -16.77
CA ARG A 331 -180.59 -2.56 -17.82
C ARG A 331 -181.81 -3.25 -17.23
N ALA A 332 -181.64 -4.02 -16.16
CA ALA A 332 -182.74 -4.71 -15.48
C ALA A 332 -183.79 -3.73 -14.89
N ARG A 333 -183.34 -2.59 -14.32
CA ARG A 333 -184.26 -1.54 -13.83
C ARG A 333 -185.09 -0.90 -14.96
N LYS A 334 -184.52 -0.69 -16.14
CA LYS A 334 -185.25 -0.14 -17.30
C LYS A 334 -186.29 -1.10 -17.90
N GLU A 335 -186.10 -2.41 -17.76
CA GLU A 335 -187.09 -3.40 -18.18
C GLU A 335 -188.27 -3.46 -17.21
N LEU A 336 -188.00 -3.38 -15.90
CA LEU A 336 -189.03 -3.32 -14.85
C LEU A 336 -189.96 -2.10 -15.00
N GLU A 337 -189.40 -0.94 -15.32
CA GLU A 337 -190.19 0.30 -15.50
C GLU A 337 -191.11 0.26 -16.74
N ARG A 338 -190.74 -0.52 -17.77
CA ARG A 338 -191.57 -0.72 -18.99
C ARG A 338 -192.73 -1.67 -18.76
N THR A 339 -192.58 -2.66 -17.87
CA THR A 339 -193.67 -3.59 -17.54
C THR A 339 -194.71 -2.93 -16.63
N GLU A 340 -194.29 -2.10 -15.68
CA GLU A 340 -195.20 -1.32 -14.82
C GLU A 340 -196.07 -0.31 -15.59
N ARG A 341 -195.53 0.33 -16.64
CA ARG A 341 -196.30 1.25 -17.50
C ARG A 341 -197.33 0.54 -18.37
N ARG A 342 -197.16 -0.75 -18.68
CA ARG A 342 -198.14 -1.56 -19.44
C ARG A 342 -199.28 -2.04 -18.56
N THR A 343 -199.01 -2.39 -17.30
CA THR A 343 -200.05 -2.82 -16.34
C THR A 343 -200.90 -1.66 -15.81
N GLY A 344 -200.35 -0.44 -15.72
CA GLY A 344 -201.11 0.76 -15.37
C GLY A 344 -202.14 1.22 -16.42
N LYS A 345 -201.92 0.95 -17.72
CA LYS A 345 -202.88 1.29 -18.78
C LYS A 345 -204.07 0.33 -18.83
N CYS A 346 -203.85 -0.98 -18.71
CA CYS A 346 -204.93 -1.97 -18.72
C CYS A 346 -205.85 -1.90 -17.49
N THR A 347 -205.37 -1.37 -16.36
CA THR A 347 -206.18 -1.20 -15.13
C THR A 347 -207.04 0.06 -15.14
N ALA A 348 -206.67 1.09 -15.92
CA ALA A 348 -207.46 2.31 -16.09
C ALA A 348 -208.65 2.11 -17.06
N GLU A 349 -208.47 1.32 -18.11
CA GLU A 349 -209.52 1.02 -19.10
C GLU A 349 -210.61 0.09 -18.53
N ALA A 350 -210.28 -0.80 -17.58
CA ALA A 350 -211.25 -1.66 -16.90
C ALA A 350 -212.15 -0.93 -15.89
N LYS A 351 -211.70 0.20 -15.32
CA LYS A 351 -212.52 1.04 -14.42
C LYS A 351 -213.53 1.91 -15.17
N HIS A 352 -213.17 2.43 -16.36
CA HIS A 352 -214.06 3.30 -17.12
C HIS A 352 -215.30 2.57 -17.67
N VAL A 353 -215.20 1.25 -17.94
CA VAL A 353 -216.33 0.43 -18.40
C VAL A 353 -217.27 0.02 -17.24
N ALA A 354 -216.78 -0.04 -16.00
CA ALA A 354 -217.57 -0.40 -14.83
C ALA A 354 -218.53 0.72 -14.35
N ASP A 355 -218.21 1.99 -14.63
CA ASP A 355 -218.97 3.15 -14.11
C ASP A 355 -220.09 3.65 -15.04
N ILE A 356 -220.15 3.22 -16.31
CA ILE A 356 -221.14 3.72 -17.31
C ILE A 356 -222.44 2.89 -17.31
N VAL A 357 -222.39 1.63 -16.86
CA VAL A 357 -223.56 0.71 -16.89
C VAL A 357 -224.77 1.21 -16.07
N PRO A 358 -224.62 1.85 -14.88
CA PRO A 358 -225.78 2.30 -14.10
C PRO A 358 -226.52 3.52 -14.67
N GLN A 359 -225.89 4.30 -15.56
CA GLN A 359 -226.48 5.54 -16.12
C GLN A 359 -227.38 5.29 -17.34
N LEU A 360 -227.19 4.19 -18.08
CA LEU A 360 -228.03 3.86 -19.24
C LEU A 360 -229.34 3.14 -18.87
N GLU A 361 -229.42 2.50 -17.70
CA GLU A 361 -230.66 1.86 -17.22
C GLU A 361 -231.67 2.87 -16.66
N THR A 362 -231.20 4.03 -16.19
CA THR A 362 -232.06 5.11 -15.67
C THR A 362 -232.65 6.00 -16.78
N GLU A 363 -231.96 6.15 -17.91
CA GLU A 363 -232.46 6.93 -19.06
C GLU A 363 -233.53 6.19 -19.89
N LEU A 364 -233.56 4.85 -19.86
CA LEU A 364 -234.62 4.05 -20.49
C LEU A 364 -235.95 4.09 -19.71
N GLY A 365 -235.92 4.43 -18.42
CA GLY A 365 -237.12 4.55 -17.58
C GLY A 365 -237.91 5.86 -17.77
N GLN A 366 -237.29 6.91 -18.33
CA GLN A 366 -237.90 8.24 -18.46
C GLN A 366 -238.38 8.58 -19.88
N LEU A 367 -237.92 7.90 -20.93
CA LEU A 367 -238.37 8.14 -22.31
C LEU A 367 -239.68 7.43 -22.69
N GLY A 368 -240.22 6.55 -21.83
CA GLY A 368 -241.50 5.87 -22.07
C GLY A 368 -242.76 6.66 -21.68
N LEU A 369 -242.61 7.74 -20.89
CA LEU A 369 -243.74 8.47 -20.29
C LEU A 369 -244.04 9.84 -20.94
N ASP A 370 -243.17 10.37 -21.81
CA ASP A 370 -243.24 11.80 -22.23
C ASP A 370 -243.48 12.10 -23.73
N VAL A 371 -243.87 11.15 -24.58
CA VAL A 371 -244.30 11.50 -25.97
C VAL A 371 -245.66 10.88 -26.35
N LYS A 372 -246.58 10.86 -25.37
CA LYS A 372 -248.03 10.76 -25.63
C LYS A 372 -248.76 12.11 -25.53
N THR A 373 -248.08 13.23 -25.32
CA THR A 373 -248.72 14.55 -25.12
C THR A 373 -248.01 15.73 -25.80
N GLU A 374 -247.47 15.57 -27.01
CA GLU A 374 -247.24 16.70 -27.94
C GLU A 374 -247.79 16.42 -29.34
N THR A 375 -249.02 15.91 -29.36
CA THR A 375 -249.89 15.84 -30.55
C THR A 375 -250.68 17.13 -30.82
N ARG A 376 -250.36 18.31 -30.25
CA ARG A 376 -251.37 19.41 -30.32
C ARG A 376 -250.95 20.88 -30.27
N VAL A 377 -249.75 21.29 -30.71
CA VAL A 377 -249.41 22.75 -30.79
C VAL A 377 -248.70 23.22 -32.08
N ALA A 378 -248.58 22.42 -33.15
CA ALA A 378 -248.06 22.98 -34.43
C ALA A 378 -248.69 22.43 -35.71
N ALA A 379 -250.00 22.20 -35.64
CA ALA A 379 -250.89 22.22 -36.81
C ALA A 379 -251.19 23.65 -37.31
N GLU A 380 -250.52 24.71 -36.80
CA GLU A 380 -250.84 26.12 -37.12
C GLU A 380 -249.65 26.97 -37.63
N ARG A 381 -248.72 26.33 -38.35
CA ARG A 381 -247.86 26.98 -39.37
C ARG A 381 -247.69 26.06 -40.58
N SER A 382 -248.74 25.45 -41.13
CA SER A 382 -249.63 26.09 -42.10
C SER A 382 -249.01 27.30 -42.82
N ALA A 383 -248.86 27.11 -44.14
CA ALA A 383 -249.23 28.12 -45.12
C ALA A 383 -248.40 29.41 -45.19
N ALA A 384 -247.07 29.30 -45.19
CA ALA A 384 -246.23 30.34 -45.77
C ALA A 384 -245.18 29.73 -46.71
N ILE A 385 -245.55 29.72 -48.01
CA ILE A 385 -244.66 29.84 -49.18
C ILE A 385 -243.97 28.51 -49.57
N GLU A 386 -244.54 27.57 -50.34
CA GLU A 386 -245.12 27.66 -51.70
C GLU A 386 -244.59 28.82 -52.57
N LYS A 387 -243.78 28.47 -53.59
CA LYS A 387 -243.33 29.32 -54.72
C LYS A 387 -242.38 30.45 -54.29
N ILE A 388 -241.14 30.49 -54.76
CA ILE A 388 -240.68 30.66 -56.14
C ILE A 388 -239.33 29.92 -56.23
N ARG A 389 -239.12 28.85 -57.00
CA ARG A 389 -239.63 28.53 -58.34
C ARG A 389 -239.64 27.02 -58.55
#